data_AF-A0AAU1NVZ1-F1
#
_entry.id   AF-A0AAU1NVZ1-F1
#
_cell.length_a   1.000
_cell.length_b   1.000
_cell.length_c   1.000
_cell.angle_alpha   90.00
_cell.angle_beta   90.00
_cell.angle_gamma   90.00
#
_symmetry.space_group_name_H-M   'P 1'
#
loop_
_entity.id
_entity.type
_entity.pdbx_description
1 polymer ?
#
loop_
_entity_poly.entity_id
_entity_poly.type
_entity_poly.pdbx_seq_one_letter_code
_entity_poly.pdbx_strand_id
1 'polypeptide(L)'
;MSGTVTMYSTTWCGYCRRLKGQMDREGIAYTEVNIEHDADSAAFVEKANGGNQTVPTVQVVPADGGAEVVMTNPSLAQVKQALGV
;
A
#
# COMPACT_ATOMS: atom_id res chain seq x y z
N MET A 1 -16.57 4.20 -9.58
CA MET A 1 -15.38 3.33 -9.67
C MET A 1 -14.66 3.46 -8.35
N SER A 2 -14.24 2.37 -7.73
CA SER A 2 -13.48 2.43 -6.47
C SER A 2 -12.03 2.82 -6.79
N GLY A 3 -11.36 3.55 -5.90
CA GLY A 3 -9.95 3.92 -6.07
C GLY A 3 -9.03 2.69 -6.20
N THR A 4 -7.78 2.90 -6.63
CA THR A 4 -6.78 1.83 -6.72
C THR A 4 -5.87 1.83 -5.50
N VAL A 5 -5.60 0.64 -4.96
CA VAL A 5 -4.61 0.44 -3.89
C VAL A 5 -3.39 -0.28 -4.44
N THR A 6 -2.21 0.24 -4.18
CA THR A 6 -0.93 -0.43 -4.42
C THR A 6 -0.22 -0.63 -3.09
N MET A 7 0.10 -1.87 -2.74
CA MET A 7 0.84 -2.24 -1.54
C MET A 7 2.25 -2.67 -1.92
N TYR A 8 3.22 -1.89 -1.50
CA TYR A 8 4.64 -2.22 -1.55
C TYR A 8 5.00 -3.10 -0.35
N SER A 9 5.59 -4.26 -0.65
CA SER A 9 5.82 -5.35 0.30
C SER A 9 7.18 -6.02 0.08
N THR A 10 7.53 -6.91 1.00
CA THR A 10 8.66 -7.86 0.85
C THR A 10 8.20 -9.27 1.21
N THR A 11 8.96 -10.28 0.78
CA THR A 11 8.63 -11.70 0.94
C THR A 11 8.52 -12.13 2.41
N TRP A 12 9.33 -11.51 3.28
CA TRP A 12 9.46 -11.85 4.70
C TRP A 12 8.64 -10.96 5.64
N CYS A 13 8.01 -9.90 5.13
CA CYS A 13 7.26 -8.92 5.93
C CYS A 13 5.95 -9.50 6.48
N GLY A 14 5.93 -9.81 7.78
CA GLY A 14 4.73 -10.30 8.47
C GLY A 14 3.57 -9.30 8.50
N TYR A 15 3.86 -8.00 8.61
CA TYR A 15 2.86 -6.93 8.56
C TYR A 15 2.18 -6.84 7.20
N CYS A 16 2.95 -7.03 6.12
CA CYS A 16 2.45 -7.03 4.75
C CYS A 16 1.47 -8.17 4.54
N ARG A 17 1.82 -9.40 4.96
CA ARG A 17 0.89 -10.55 4.90
C ARG A 17 -0.39 -10.31 5.72
N ARG A 18 -0.27 -9.68 6.89
CA ARG A 18 -1.42 -9.34 7.72
C ARG A 18 -2.36 -8.35 7.02
N LEU A 19 -1.81 -7.26 6.47
CA LEU A 19 -2.61 -6.24 5.79
C LEU A 19 -3.24 -6.80 4.51
N LYS A 20 -2.48 -7.59 3.75
CA LYS A 20 -2.95 -8.34 2.59
C LYS A 20 -4.20 -9.17 2.91
N GLY A 21 -4.10 -10.05 3.91
CA GLY A 21 -5.22 -10.88 4.34
C GLY A 21 -6.37 -10.10 4.97
N GLN A 22 -6.16 -8.88 5.45
CA GLN A 22 -7.24 -7.98 5.86
C GLN A 22 -7.97 -7.40 4.63
N MET A 23 -7.24 -6.93 3.63
CA MET A 23 -7.82 -6.42 2.38
C MET A 23 -8.58 -7.51 1.61
N ASP A 24 -8.02 -8.72 1.52
CA ASP A 24 -8.68 -9.88 0.89
C ASP A 24 -10.01 -10.22 1.55
N ARG A 25 -10.06 -10.22 2.89
CA ARG A 25 -11.29 -10.51 3.65
C ARG A 25 -12.38 -9.46 3.46
N GLU A 26 -11.99 -8.20 3.24
CA GLU A 26 -12.91 -7.09 3.00
C GLU A 26 -13.27 -6.93 1.51
N GLY A 27 -12.71 -7.77 0.62
CA GLY A 27 -12.95 -7.68 -0.82
C GLY A 27 -12.34 -6.43 -1.46
N ILE A 28 -11.32 -5.83 -0.85
CA ILE A 28 -10.62 -4.67 -1.39
C ILE A 28 -9.62 -5.16 -2.43
N ALA A 29 -9.76 -4.69 -3.67
CA ALA A 29 -8.78 -4.96 -4.71
C ALA A 29 -7.51 -4.13 -4.46
N TYR A 30 -6.34 -4.78 -4.51
CA TYR A 30 -5.04 -4.14 -4.40
C TYR A 30 -4.04 -4.79 -5.36
N THR A 31 -3.02 -4.02 -5.71
CA THR A 31 -1.83 -4.49 -6.43
C THR A 31 -0.71 -4.68 -5.43
N GLU A 32 -0.15 -5.88 -5.33
CA GLU A 32 1.04 -6.13 -4.51
C GLU A 32 2.29 -5.98 -5.35
N VAL A 33 3.23 -5.14 -4.91
CA VAL A 33 4.53 -4.95 -5.54
C VAL A 33 5.61 -5.34 -4.55
N ASN A 34 6.47 -6.28 -4.94
CA ASN A 34 7.61 -6.70 -4.13
C ASN A 34 8.83 -5.84 -4.46
N ILE A 35 9.24 -5.00 -3.51
CA ILE A 35 10.37 -4.08 -3.69
C ILE A 35 11.72 -4.81 -3.78
N GLU A 36 11.80 -6.08 -3.35
CA GLU A 36 13.03 -6.89 -3.47
C GLU A 36 13.36 -7.24 -4.93
N HIS A 37 12.38 -7.11 -5.83
CA HIS A 37 12.52 -7.44 -7.25
C HIS A 37 12.34 -6.23 -8.17
N ASP A 38 12.06 -5.06 -7.60
CA ASP A 38 11.81 -3.84 -8.35
C ASP A 38 12.51 -2.66 -7.67
N ALA A 39 13.63 -2.25 -8.26
CA ALA A 39 14.45 -1.16 -7.76
C ALA A 39 13.74 0.20 -7.81
N ASP A 40 12.84 0.42 -8.78
CA ASP A 40 12.07 1.66 -8.89
C ASP A 40 11.05 1.76 -7.76
N SER A 41 10.41 0.63 -7.44
CA SER A 41 9.49 0.53 -6.30
C SER A 41 10.22 0.67 -4.96
N ALA A 42 11.43 0.14 -4.83
CA ALA A 42 12.27 0.35 -3.65
C ALA A 42 12.61 1.83 -3.46
N ALA A 43 13.01 2.52 -4.53
CA ALA A 43 13.30 3.96 -4.51
C ALA A 43 12.05 4.79 -4.16
N PHE A 44 10.87 4.40 -4.64
CA PHE A 44 9.60 5.03 -4.26
C PHE A 44 9.34 4.89 -2.75
N VAL A 45 9.50 3.69 -2.20
CA VAL A 45 9.31 3.43 -0.77
C VAL A 45 10.31 4.23 0.07
N GLU A 46 11.58 4.27 -0.34
CA GLU A 46 12.60 5.09 0.34
C GLU A 46 12.21 6.56 0.35
N LYS A 47 11.79 7.10 -0.80
CA LYS A 47 11.36 8.50 -0.90
C LYS A 47 10.17 8.80 0.01
N ALA A 48 9.21 7.88 0.11
CA ALA A 48 8.06 8.01 0.99
C ALA A 48 8.42 7.95 2.49
N ASN A 49 9.54 7.33 2.84
CA ASN A 49 9.93 7.00 4.22
C ASN A 49 11.25 7.66 4.68
N GLY A 50 11.64 8.75 4.04
CA GLY A 50 12.84 9.50 4.43
C GLY A 50 14.14 8.71 4.24
N GLY A 51 14.22 7.88 3.20
CA GLY A 51 15.38 7.05 2.86
C GLY A 51 15.29 5.60 3.36
N ASN A 52 14.21 5.20 4.02
CA ASN A 52 14.05 3.84 4.54
C ASN A 52 13.15 2.98 3.64
N GLN A 53 13.52 1.71 3.44
CA GLN A 53 12.65 0.73 2.76
C GLN A 53 11.58 0.15 3.70
N THR A 54 10.81 1.02 4.36
CA THR A 54 9.81 0.57 5.35
C THR A 54 8.58 0.00 4.65
N VAL A 55 8.25 -1.24 4.97
CA VAL A 55 7.07 -1.95 4.46
C VAL A 55 6.15 -2.43 5.59
N PRO A 56 4.82 -2.54 5.36
CA PRO A 56 4.11 -2.25 4.11
C PRO A 56 3.99 -0.74 3.88
N THR A 57 4.31 -0.28 2.67
CA THR A 57 3.96 1.07 2.21
C THR A 57 2.78 0.94 1.26
N VAL A 58 1.74 1.74 1.45
CA VAL A 58 0.50 1.66 0.66
C VAL A 58 0.25 3.00 -0.02
N GLN A 59 0.03 2.94 -1.32
CA GLN A 59 -0.37 4.06 -2.14
C GLN A 59 -1.84 3.87 -2.52
N VAL A 60 -2.66 4.87 -2.25
CA VAL A 60 -4.08 4.88 -2.61
C VAL A 60 -4.31 6.03 -3.57
N VAL A 61 -4.88 5.73 -4.73
CA VAL A 61 -5.30 6.70 -5.73
C VAL A 61 -6.83 6.71 -5.77
N PRO A 62 -7.49 7.73 -5.21
CA PRO A 62 -8.94 7.84 -5.23
C PRO A 62 -9.48 7.98 -6.67
N ALA A 63 -10.60 7.32 -6.98
CA ALA A 63 -11.17 7.33 -8.33
C ALA A 63 -11.94 8.62 -8.67
N ASP A 64 -12.27 9.41 -7.66
CA ASP A 64 -12.97 10.69 -7.71
C ASP A 64 -12.03 11.88 -7.98
N GLY A 65 -10.75 11.62 -8.30
CA GLY A 65 -9.76 12.66 -8.56
C GLY A 65 -9.21 13.32 -7.29
N GLY A 66 -9.42 12.67 -6.13
CA GLY A 66 -8.78 13.06 -4.88
C GLY A 66 -7.26 12.96 -4.92
N ALA A 67 -6.60 13.60 -3.96
CA ALA A 67 -5.15 13.53 -3.85
C ALA A 67 -4.71 12.08 -3.57
N GLU A 68 -3.66 11.65 -4.26
CA GLU A 68 -2.98 10.41 -3.93
C GLU A 68 -2.49 10.43 -2.48
N VAL A 69 -2.71 9.34 -1.76
CA VAL A 69 -2.28 9.18 -0.37
C VAL A 69 -1.29 8.04 -0.27
N VAL A 70 -0.10 8.33 0.24
CA VAL A 70 0.92 7.32 0.56
C VAL A 70 1.01 7.18 2.07
N MET A 71 0.91 5.95 2.56
CA MET A 71 0.91 5.63 3.99
C MET A 71 1.90 4.52 4.30
N THR A 72 2.62 4.68 5.39
CA THR A 72 3.56 3.67 5.88
C THR A 72 2.96 2.91 7.04
N ASN A 73 2.90 1.59 6.90
CA ASN A 73 2.30 0.65 7.84
C ASN A 73 0.86 1.02 8.25
N PRO A 74 -0.06 1.31 7.31
CA PRO A 74 -1.42 1.67 7.65
C PRO A 74 -2.21 0.48 8.19
N SER A 75 -3.20 0.79 9.00
CA SER A 75 -4.29 -0.13 9.32
C SER A 75 -5.27 -0.26 8.15
N LEU A 76 -6.00 -1.38 8.10
CA LEU A 76 -7.09 -1.59 7.13
C LEU A 76 -8.11 -0.42 7.13
N ALA A 77 -8.42 0.14 8.31
CA ALA A 77 -9.36 1.25 8.44
C ALA A 77 -8.86 2.51 7.73
N GLN A 78 -7.55 2.81 7.79
CA GLN A 78 -6.96 3.93 7.07
C GLN A 78 -6.99 3.71 5.55
N VAL A 79 -6.76 2.48 5.10
CA VAL A 79 -6.86 2.13 3.67
C VAL A 79 -8.29 2.34 3.17
N LYS A 80 -9.30 1.89 3.93
CA LYS A 80 -10.72 2.11 3.61
C LYS A 80 -11.09 3.59 3.57
N GLN A 81 -10.64 4.35 4.56
CA GLN A 81 -10.86 5.80 4.61
C GLN A 81 -10.25 6.51 3.40
N ALA A 82 -9.02 6.15 3.01
CA ALA A 82 -8.36 6.71 1.83
C ALA A 82 -9.04 6.31 0.51
N LEU A 83 -9.66 5.13 0.48
CA LEU A 83 -10.46 4.66 -0.65
C LEU A 83 -11.86 5.28 -0.73
N GLY A 84 -12.35 5.87 0.36
CA GLY A 84 -13.72 6.37 0.48
C GLY A 84 -14.77 5.27 0.62
N VAL A 85 -14.42 4.12 1.23
CA VAL A 85 -15.30 2.96 1.45
C VAL A 85 -15.48 2.60 2.92
#